data_AF-A0A381NSN0-F1
#
_entry.id   AF-A0A381NSN0-F1
#
_cell.length_a   1.000
_cell.length_b   1.000
_cell.length_c   1.000
_cell.angle_alpha   90.00
_cell.angle_beta   90.00
_cell.angle_gamma   90.00
#
_symmetry.space_group_name_H-M   'P 1'
#
loop_
_entity.id
_entity.type
_entity.pdbx_description
1 polymer ?
#
loop_
_entity_poly.entity_id
_entity_poly.type
_entity_poly.pdbx_seq_one_letter_code
_entity_poly.pdbx_strand_id
1 'polypeptide(L)'
;VPLKNNCFNINSYNQASEIISICKKNNKVPILFIKYFLINGFGIHWLQELQRLLLTRFTSKNYKIYVDSKKNYGLFIDLVENQVSYIKVNANNETLKRLKQIAKLNKVLINPKFSIVDLSKTKNLQLKIEKNIK
;
A
#
# COMPACT_ATOMS: atom_id res chain seq x y z
N VAL A 1 -22.21 -2.30 10.06
CA VAL A 1 -20.78 -2.15 10.41
C VAL A 1 -20.07 -1.62 9.18
N PRO A 2 -19.39 -0.45 9.22
CA PRO A 2 -18.71 0.05 8.03
C PRO A 2 -17.63 -0.96 7.65
N LEU A 3 -17.51 -1.27 6.36
CA LEU A 3 -16.44 -2.12 5.84
C LEU A 3 -15.11 -1.63 6.43
N LYS A 4 -14.42 -2.50 7.18
CA LYS A 4 -13.04 -2.23 7.54
C LYS A 4 -12.28 -2.11 6.22
N ASN A 5 -11.85 -0.90 5.88
CA ASN A 5 -10.91 -0.68 4.79
C ASN A 5 -9.57 -1.26 5.24
N ASN A 6 -9.45 -2.58 5.12
CA ASN A 6 -8.28 -3.33 5.47
C ASN A 6 -7.23 -3.15 4.38
N CYS A 7 -5.99 -2.98 4.79
CA CYS A 7 -4.83 -3.10 3.93
C CYS A 7 -3.96 -4.25 4.45
N PHE A 8 -3.29 -4.93 3.53
CA PHE A 8 -2.51 -6.12 3.84
C PHE A 8 -1.03 -5.77 3.85
N ASN A 9 -0.37 -5.98 4.99
CA ASN A 9 1.07 -5.78 5.05
C ASN A 9 1.76 -6.82 4.16
N ILE A 10 2.61 -6.35 3.24
CA ILE A 10 3.40 -7.18 2.35
C ILE A 10 4.89 -6.94 2.55
N ASN A 11 5.65 -8.01 2.37
CA ASN A 11 7.10 -8.00 2.49
C ASN A 11 7.77 -8.52 1.20
N SER A 12 7.01 -9.10 0.29
CA SER A 12 7.51 -9.74 -0.93
C SER A 12 6.48 -9.74 -2.06
N TYR A 13 6.97 -9.95 -3.28
CA TYR A 13 6.14 -10.12 -4.48
C TYR A 13 5.17 -11.32 -4.34
N ASN A 14 5.63 -12.46 -3.81
CA ASN A 14 4.79 -13.66 -3.69
C ASN A 14 3.58 -13.40 -2.80
N GLN A 15 3.77 -12.73 -1.65
CA GLN A 15 2.67 -12.34 -0.77
C GLN A 15 1.70 -11.40 -1.48
N ALA A 16 2.22 -10.37 -2.16
CA ALA A 16 1.38 -9.43 -2.91
C ALA A 16 0.55 -10.14 -3.99
N SER A 17 1.18 -11.02 -4.78
CA SER A 17 0.53 -11.77 -5.84
C SER A 17 -0.57 -12.71 -5.32
N GLU A 18 -0.35 -13.36 -4.18
CA GLU A 18 -1.33 -14.25 -3.57
C GLU A 18 -2.55 -13.47 -3.05
N ILE A 19 -2.32 -12.34 -2.36
CA ILE A 19 -3.39 -11.45 -1.89
C ILE A 19 -4.24 -10.95 -3.05
N ILE A 20 -3.62 -10.46 -4.13
CA ILE A 20 -4.33 -9.98 -5.31
C ILE A 20 -5.18 -11.10 -5.91
N SER A 21 -4.62 -12.30 -6.03
CA SER A 21 -5.33 -13.46 -6.61
C SER A 21 -6.56 -13.85 -5.79
N ILE A 22 -6.43 -13.93 -4.46
CA ILE A 22 -7.54 -14.27 -3.57
C ILE A 22 -8.62 -13.17 -3.59
N CYS A 23 -8.21 -11.90 -3.52
CA CYS A 23 -9.16 -10.79 -3.54
C CYS A 23 -9.89 -10.70 -4.88
N LYS A 24 -9.19 -10.91 -6.01
CA LYS A 24 -9.78 -10.93 -7.35
C LYS A 24 -10.84 -12.03 -7.48
N LYS A 25 -10.59 -13.24 -6.96
CA LYS A 25 -11.58 -14.33 -6.91
C LYS A 25 -12.85 -13.96 -6.14
N ASN A 26 -12.74 -13.05 -5.18
CA ASN A 26 -13.85 -12.57 -4.35
C ASN A 26 -14.40 -11.20 -4.82
N ASN A 27 -14.05 -10.74 -6.03
CA ASN A 27 -14.45 -9.43 -6.58
C ASN A 27 -14.08 -8.23 -5.69
N LYS A 28 -12.92 -8.30 -5.01
CA LYS A 28 -12.37 -7.23 -4.17
C LYS A 28 -11.04 -6.73 -4.74
N VAL A 29 -10.76 -5.44 -4.52
CA VAL A 29 -9.48 -4.81 -4.85
C VAL A 29 -8.69 -4.61 -3.55
N PRO A 30 -7.58 -5.34 -3.31
CA PRO A 30 -6.80 -5.19 -2.11
C PRO A 30 -5.96 -3.93 -2.12
N ILE A 31 -5.68 -3.44 -0.91
CA ILE A 31 -4.70 -2.39 -0.65
C ILE A 31 -3.46 -3.07 -0.07
N LEU A 32 -2.35 -3.01 -0.81
CA LEU A 32 -1.07 -3.56 -0.40
C LEU A 32 -0.33 -2.51 0.42
N PHE A 33 -0.07 -2.80 1.69
CA PHE A 33 0.64 -1.92 2.60
C PHE A 33 2.13 -2.28 2.68
N ILE A 34 2.98 -1.29 2.43
CA ILE A 34 4.44 -1.42 2.46
C ILE A 34 4.97 -0.58 3.61
N LYS A 35 5.66 -1.25 4.54
CA LYS A 35 6.27 -0.61 5.70
C LYS A 35 7.51 0.21 5.29
N TYR A 36 7.70 1.33 5.99
CA TYR A 36 8.83 2.24 5.81
C TYR A 36 10.19 1.56 5.70
N PHE A 37 10.48 0.55 6.53
CA PHE A 37 11.80 -0.08 6.57
C PHE A 37 12.18 -0.75 5.25
N LEU A 38 11.21 -1.25 4.47
CA LEU A 38 11.49 -1.88 3.18
C LEU A 38 12.01 -0.85 2.19
N ILE A 39 11.32 0.28 2.05
CA ILE A 39 11.71 1.31 1.09
C ILE A 39 12.89 2.14 1.59
N ASN A 40 12.99 2.37 2.89
CA ASN A 40 14.17 3.05 3.45
C ASN A 40 15.44 2.20 3.34
N GLY A 41 15.33 0.87 3.41
CA GLY A 41 16.48 -0.04 3.27
C GLY A 41 16.88 -0.29 1.82
N PHE A 42 15.91 -0.57 0.94
CA PHE A 42 16.15 -0.94 -0.46
C PHE A 42 16.01 0.21 -1.47
N GLY A 43 15.58 1.39 -1.02
CA GLY A 43 15.30 2.54 -1.87
C GLY A 43 13.97 2.45 -2.63
N ILE A 44 13.63 3.53 -3.33
CA ILE A 44 12.40 3.61 -4.15
C ILE A 44 12.40 2.61 -5.31
N HIS A 45 13.58 2.22 -5.82
CA HIS A 45 13.74 1.25 -6.89
C HIS A 45 13.12 -0.11 -6.57
N TRP A 46 13.14 -0.52 -5.29
CA TRP A 46 12.47 -1.75 -4.87
C TRP A 46 10.96 -1.68 -5.11
N LEU A 47 10.33 -0.53 -4.84
CA LEU A 47 8.90 -0.33 -5.09
C LEU A 47 8.60 -0.34 -6.60
N GLN A 48 9.42 0.33 -7.39
CA GLN A 48 9.29 0.37 -8.85
C GLN A 48 9.36 -1.04 -9.44
N GLU A 49 10.33 -1.84 -8.97
CA GLU A 49 10.48 -3.23 -9.42
C GLU A 49 9.31 -4.11 -8.98
N LEU A 50 8.82 -3.94 -7.75
CA LEU A 50 7.60 -4.61 -7.29
C LEU A 50 6.40 -4.26 -8.19
N GLN A 51 6.20 -2.98 -8.51
CA GLN A 51 5.13 -2.53 -9.40
C GLN A 51 5.28 -3.15 -10.79
N ARG A 52 6.50 -3.14 -11.35
CA ARG A 52 6.81 -3.73 -12.66
C ARG A 52 6.46 -5.22 -12.69
N LEU A 53 6.91 -5.98 -11.70
CA LEU A 53 6.64 -7.42 -11.59
C LEU A 53 5.14 -7.69 -11.44
N LEU A 54 4.42 -6.92 -10.61
CA LEU A 54 2.98 -7.06 -10.45
C LEU A 54 2.23 -6.79 -11.76
N LEU A 55 2.68 -5.82 -12.56
CA LEU A 55 2.07 -5.48 -13.85
C LEU A 55 2.26 -6.58 -14.91
N THR A 56 3.24 -7.47 -14.76
CA THR A 56 3.37 -8.64 -15.67
C THR A 56 2.24 -9.65 -15.50
N ARG A 57 1.55 -9.66 -14.35
CA ARG A 57 0.51 -10.64 -13.99
C ARG A 57 -0.87 -10.03 -13.74
N PHE A 58 -0.92 -8.77 -13.36
CA PHE A 58 -2.13 -8.06 -12.97
C PHE A 58 -2.18 -6.69 -13.64
N THR A 59 -3.38 -6.12 -13.76
CA THR A 59 -3.56 -4.73 -14.20
C THR A 59 -3.50 -3.80 -12.99
N SER A 60 -3.18 -2.52 -13.20
CA SER A 60 -3.17 -1.48 -12.15
C SER A 60 -4.54 -1.27 -11.49
N LYS A 61 -5.63 -1.77 -12.09
CA LYS A 61 -6.98 -1.77 -11.50
C LYS A 61 -7.20 -2.89 -10.48
N ASN A 62 -6.35 -3.92 -10.49
CA ASN A 62 -6.53 -5.09 -9.62
C ASN A 62 -6.02 -4.88 -8.19
N TYR A 63 -5.27 -3.81 -7.90
CA TYR A 63 -4.74 -3.52 -6.58
C TYR A 63 -4.49 -2.03 -6.38
N LYS A 64 -4.27 -1.64 -5.12
CA LYS A 64 -3.79 -0.31 -4.74
C LYS A 64 -2.56 -0.44 -3.85
N ILE A 65 -1.67 0.54 -3.89
CA ILE A 65 -0.45 0.56 -3.07
C ILE A 65 -0.58 1.64 -2.01
N TYR A 66 -0.30 1.28 -0.76
CA TYR A 66 -0.22 2.15 0.40
C TYR A 66 1.16 2.06 1.03
N VAL A 67 1.84 3.19 1.18
CA VAL A 67 3.23 3.20 1.67
C VAL A 67 3.36 4.06 2.92
N ASP A 68 4.11 3.58 3.92
CA ASP A 68 4.51 4.38 5.08
C ASP A 68 5.83 5.12 4.83
N SER A 69 5.79 6.45 4.77
CA SER A 69 6.96 7.32 4.63
C SER A 69 7.45 7.88 5.98
N LYS A 70 6.76 7.61 7.10
CA LYS A 70 7.05 8.22 8.41
C LYS A 70 7.27 9.74 8.31
N LYS A 71 8.41 10.27 8.76
CA LYS A 71 8.79 11.69 8.68
C LYS A 71 9.74 11.97 7.50
N ASN A 72 9.95 11.00 6.61
CA ASN A 72 10.83 11.18 5.45
C ASN A 72 10.05 11.84 4.31
N TYR A 73 10.17 13.16 4.20
CA TYR A 73 9.46 13.94 3.18
C TYR A 73 10.08 13.84 1.79
N GLY A 74 11.37 13.51 1.68
CA GLY A 74 12.00 13.19 0.39
C GLY A 74 11.36 11.94 -0.20
N LEU A 75 11.29 10.86 0.59
CA LEU A 75 10.57 9.64 0.21
C LEU A 75 9.09 9.91 -0.10
N PHE A 76 8.44 10.81 0.64
CA PHE A 76 7.06 11.19 0.32
C PHE A 76 6.94 11.74 -1.11
N ILE A 77 7.84 12.62 -1.53
CA ILE A 77 7.85 13.20 -2.88
C ILE A 77 8.07 12.09 -3.91
N ASP A 78 9.08 11.24 -3.71
CA ASP A 78 9.36 10.11 -4.59
C ASP A 78 8.13 9.20 -4.76
N LEU A 79 7.40 8.92 -3.67
CA LEU A 79 6.19 8.11 -3.71
C LEU A 79 5.05 8.78 -4.48
N VAL A 80 4.92 10.10 -4.37
CA VAL A 80 3.94 10.87 -5.14
C VAL A 80 4.27 10.80 -6.64
N GLU A 81 5.53 10.98 -7.02
CA GLU A 81 5.98 10.90 -8.41
C GLU A 81 5.82 9.49 -9.00
N ASN A 82 6.02 8.46 -8.18
CA ASN A 82 5.80 7.06 -8.55
C ASN A 82 4.31 6.61 -8.50
N GLN A 83 3.39 7.58 -8.40
CA GLN A 83 1.94 7.37 -8.50
C GLN A 83 1.37 6.28 -7.58
N VAL A 84 1.87 6.17 -6.34
CA VAL A 84 1.25 5.28 -5.36
C VAL A 84 -0.16 5.77 -5.03
N SER A 85 -1.05 4.85 -4.65
CA SER A 85 -2.44 5.23 -4.39
C SER A 85 -2.61 5.99 -3.08
N TYR A 86 -1.85 5.58 -2.06
CA TYR A 86 -1.97 6.07 -0.70
C TYR A 86 -0.59 6.26 -0.06
N ILE A 87 -0.44 7.30 0.76
CA ILE A 87 0.78 7.51 1.56
C ILE A 87 0.41 7.77 3.01
N LYS A 88 1.09 7.10 3.93
CA LYS A 88 1.05 7.36 5.36
C LYS A 88 2.28 8.20 5.72
N VAL A 89 2.05 9.40 6.25
CA VAL A 89 3.10 10.34 6.61
C VAL A 89 2.80 10.95 7.99
N ASN A 90 3.85 11.09 8.80
CA ASN A 90 3.80 11.74 10.09
C ASN A 90 4.32 13.17 9.93
N ALA A 91 3.44 14.14 10.14
CA ALA A 91 3.75 15.55 10.00
C ALA A 91 2.93 16.36 11.01
N ASN A 92 3.42 17.55 11.39
CA ASN A 92 2.60 18.53 12.10
C ASN A 92 1.50 19.08 11.16
N ASN A 93 0.55 19.83 11.71
CA ASN A 93 -0.60 20.32 10.95
C ASN A 93 -0.20 21.21 9.76
N GLU A 94 0.83 22.04 9.91
CA GLU A 94 1.28 22.96 8.86
C GLU A 94 1.93 22.21 7.71
N THR A 95 2.92 21.36 8.00
CA THR A 95 3.58 20.50 7.01
C THR A 95 2.56 19.59 6.33
N LEU A 96 1.63 18.99 7.09
CA LEU A 96 0.60 18.11 6.51
C LEU A 96 -0.31 18.85 5.52
N LYS A 97 -0.65 20.12 5.75
CA LYS A 97 -1.42 20.93 4.78
C LYS A 97 -0.66 21.07 3.45
N ARG A 98 0.64 21.37 3.49
CA ARG A 98 1.49 21.50 2.30
C ARG A 98 1.62 20.17 1.55
N LEU A 99 1.90 19.08 2.26
CA LEU A 99 1.97 17.73 1.67
C LEU A 99 0.65 17.32 1.00
N LYS A 100 -0.50 17.63 1.62
CA LYS A 100 -1.83 17.36 1.05
C LYS A 100 -2.06 18.10 -0.27
N GLN A 101 -1.55 19.31 -0.43
CA GLN A 101 -1.66 20.04 -1.70
C GLN A 101 -0.88 19.32 -2.81
N ILE A 102 0.37 18.92 -2.54
CA ILE A 102 1.22 18.18 -3.49
C ILE A 102 0.57 16.85 -3.89
N ALA A 103 0.06 16.08 -2.91
CA ALA A 103 -0.58 14.80 -3.17
C ALA A 103 -1.89 14.94 -3.95
N LYS A 104 -2.69 15.97 -3.68
CA LYS A 104 -3.96 16.23 -4.39
C LYS A 104 -3.73 16.42 -5.89
N LEU A 105 -2.70 17.17 -6.28
CA LEU A 105 -2.35 17.39 -7.69
C LEU A 105 -2.03 16.07 -8.41
N ASN A 106 -1.42 15.12 -7.69
CA ASN A 106 -1.00 13.82 -8.20
C ASN A 106 -2.01 12.70 -7.94
N LYS A 107 -3.23 13.02 -7.48
CA LYS A 107 -4.30 12.06 -7.17
C LYS A 107 -3.91 11.00 -6.13
N VAL A 108 -3.00 11.34 -5.21
CA VAL A 108 -2.57 10.51 -4.10
C VAL A 108 -3.32 10.90 -2.83
N LEU A 109 -3.81 9.92 -2.07
CA LEU A 109 -4.51 10.19 -0.81
C LEU A 109 -3.58 9.97 0.40
N ILE A 110 -3.51 10.96 1.28
CA ILE A 110 -2.66 10.95 2.47
C ILE A 110 -3.43 10.52 3.72
N ASN A 111 -2.80 9.67 4.54
CA ASN A 111 -3.28 9.21 5.85
C ASN A 111 -4.74 8.70 5.84
N PRO A 112 -5.14 7.85 4.89
CA PRO A 112 -6.44 7.19 4.98
C PRO A 112 -6.51 6.31 6.24
N LYS A 113 -7.70 6.25 6.86
CA LYS A 113 -7.95 5.43 8.06
C LYS A 113 -8.13 3.95 7.68
N PHE A 114 -7.02 3.28 7.35
CA PHE A 114 -7.00 1.85 7.06
C PHE A 114 -6.55 1.03 8.27
N SER A 115 -7.13 -0.17 8.41
CA SER A 115 -6.67 -1.18 9.36
C SER A 115 -5.60 -2.04 8.69
N ILE A 116 -4.43 -2.19 9.30
CA ILE A 116 -3.33 -2.97 8.74
C ILE A 116 -3.45 -4.42 9.22
N VAL A 117 -3.68 -5.33 8.28
CA VAL A 117 -3.70 -6.77 8.52
C VAL A 117 -2.30 -7.32 8.34
N ASP A 118 -1.68 -7.79 9.42
CA ASP A 118 -0.37 -8.43 9.38
C ASP A 118 -0.51 -9.90 9.01
N LEU A 119 0.16 -10.33 7.94
CA LEU A 119 0.12 -11.70 7.44
C LEU A 119 1.31 -12.55 7.91
N SER A 120 2.36 -11.94 8.48
CA SER A 120 3.65 -12.57 8.79
C SER A 120 3.59 -13.82 9.67
N LYS A 121 2.67 -13.88 10.63
CA LYS A 121 2.56 -14.99 11.61
C LYS A 121 1.50 -16.05 11.25
N THR A 122 1.01 -16.06 10.02
CA THR A 122 -0.20 -16.83 9.67
C THR A 122 0.16 -18.14 8.98
N LYS A 123 -0.23 -19.28 9.56
CA LYS A 123 -0.06 -20.60 8.93
C LYS A 123 -0.95 -20.80 7.70
N ASN A 124 -2.20 -20.30 7.74
CA ASN A 124 -3.14 -20.36 6.62
C ASN A 124 -3.47 -18.95 6.11
N LEU A 125 -2.71 -18.52 5.10
CA LEU A 125 -2.78 -17.18 4.52
C LEU A 125 -4.14 -16.91 3.87
N GLN A 126 -4.65 -17.87 3.10
CA GLN A 126 -5.93 -17.79 2.42
C GLN A 126 -7.08 -17.51 3.38
N LEU A 127 -7.24 -18.33 4.42
CA LEU A 127 -8.32 -18.16 5.41
C LEU A 127 -8.26 -16.78 6.08
N LYS A 128 -7.06 -16.26 6.36
CA LYS A 128 -6.91 -14.95 6.99
C LYS A 128 -7.27 -13.82 6.04
N ILE A 129 -6.89 -13.91 4.76
CA ILE A 129 -7.27 -12.92 3.75
C ILE A 129 -8.80 -12.93 3.58
N GLU A 130 -9.40 -14.10 3.39
CA GLU A 130 -10.85 -14.26 3.22
C GLU A 130 -11.66 -13.68 4.40
N LYS A 131 -11.19 -13.88 5.65
CA LYS A 131 -11.82 -13.28 6.84
C LYS A 131 -11.74 -11.75 6.88
N ASN A 132 -10.78 -11.14 6.18
CA ASN A 132 -10.54 -9.69 6.22
C ASN A 132 -11.00 -8.97 4.95
N ILE A 133 -11.59 -9.69 3.98
CA ILE A 133 -12.22 -9.11 2.77
C ILE A 133 -13.74 -9.25 2.75
N LYS A 134 -14.31 -10.08 3.64
CA LYS A 134 -15.75 -10.15 3.93
C LYS A 134 -16.21 -8.87 4.61
#